data_AF-A0A453S6F1-F1
#
_entry.id   AF-A0A453S6F1-F1
#
_cell.length_a   1.000
_cell.length_b   1.000
_cell.length_c   1.000
_cell.angle_alpha   90.00
_cell.angle_beta   90.00
_cell.angle_gamma   90.00
#
_symmetry.space_group_name_H-M   'P 1'
#
loop_
_entity.id
_entity.type
_entity.pdbx_description
1 polymer ?
#
loop_
_entity_poly.entity_id
_entity_poly.type
_entity_poly.pdbx_seq_one_letter_code
_entity_poly.pdbx_strand_id
1 'polypeptide(L)'
;EYSHLKVSLLQDSFVRELWKKLGKQTYIEKVHPLVIANLHNSPNKITASSASIVLIGSSEELGIPITVHQTVLPLIHSFGKGLCDDGIETLVRIGGLLGESFIVKQILPLLRNVIHFCIDSSKVTKPEPQQSWNSFALIDGLSALEGLVSVLPVKAVLRELLQDQVCLHIKILMLIHLDLDVIQVAATAFVDLCLRIGPDNTVIHVLPHLKELFAELAFFQDSSAVSLPTKGLKISERNKSETIKMESRIDLVLLLYPFLASLVGIEKLREYCSTWFLLEQSLQRLYNWKVCESCFGSY
;
A
#
# COMPACT_ATOMS: atom_id res chain seq x y z
N GLU A 1 27.86 -7.31 5.65
CA GLU A 1 28.43 -7.69 6.96
C GLU A 1 27.59 -7.13 8.09
N TYR A 2 27.28 -7.97 9.07
CA TYR A 2 26.57 -7.59 10.28
C TYR A 2 27.53 -6.87 11.25
N SER A 3 27.25 -5.61 11.57
CA SER A 3 28.07 -4.83 12.51
C SER A 3 27.36 -4.71 13.85
N HIS A 4 27.81 -5.50 14.84
CA HIS A 4 27.35 -5.40 16.23
C HIS A 4 27.51 -3.97 16.77
N LEU A 5 28.59 -3.28 16.39
CA LEU A 5 28.85 -1.90 16.80
C LEU A 5 27.76 -0.93 16.30
N LYS A 6 27.34 -1.02 15.02
CA LYS A 6 26.27 -0.18 14.49
C LYS A 6 24.96 -0.39 15.24
N VAL A 7 24.62 -1.64 15.56
CA VAL A 7 23.41 -1.97 16.32
C VAL A 7 23.49 -1.40 17.74
N SER A 8 24.63 -1.55 18.44
CA SER A 8 24.83 -0.99 19.78
C SER A 8 24.72 0.54 19.80
N LEU A 9 25.21 1.23 18.77
CA LEU A 9 25.09 2.69 18.62
C LEU A 9 23.66 3.16 18.33
N LEU A 10 22.81 2.27 17.81
CA LEU A 10 21.39 2.53 17.54
C LEU A 10 20.49 2.04 18.68
N GLN A 11 21.04 1.71 19.85
CA GLN A 11 20.21 1.42 21.02
C GLN A 11 19.57 2.71 21.53
N ASP A 12 18.26 2.67 21.79
CA ASP A 12 17.48 3.80 22.31
C ASP A 12 18.11 4.42 23.57
N SER A 13 18.62 3.58 24.49
CA SER A 13 19.32 4.02 25.71
C SER A 13 20.54 4.90 25.41
N PHE A 14 21.39 4.49 24.47
CA PHE A 14 22.58 5.22 24.08
C PHE A 14 22.23 6.51 23.33
N VAL A 15 21.24 6.46 22.42
CA VAL A 15 20.81 7.63 21.67
C VAL A 15 20.19 8.69 22.58
N ARG A 16 19.40 8.30 23.58
CA ARG A 16 18.88 9.22 24.60
C ARG A 16 19.99 9.82 25.45
N GLU A 17 21.04 9.07 25.76
CA GLU A 17 22.19 9.61 26.48
C GLU A 17 22.97 10.62 25.63
N LEU A 18 23.20 10.32 24.35
CA LEU A 18 23.78 11.25 23.38
C LEU A 18 22.95 12.51 23.26
N TRP A 19 21.63 12.39 23.15
CA TRP A 19 20.71 13.53 23.12
C TRP A 19 20.88 14.41 24.36
N LYS A 20 20.91 13.81 25.56
CA LYS A 20 21.09 14.53 26.83
C LYS A 20 22.43 15.26 26.90
N LYS A 21 23.49 14.73 26.27
CA LYS A 21 24.83 15.32 26.29
C LYS A 21 25.07 16.37 25.20
N LEU A 22 24.61 16.10 23.98
CA LEU A 22 24.81 16.98 22.81
C LEU A 22 23.78 18.09 22.73
N GLY A 23 22.61 17.90 23.33
CA GLY A 23 21.46 18.78 23.18
C GLY A 23 20.66 18.52 21.90
N LYS A 24 19.39 18.94 21.92
CA LYS A 24 18.38 18.70 20.88
C LYS A 24 18.83 19.16 19.49
N GLN A 25 19.41 20.36 19.39
CA GLN A 25 19.80 20.94 18.09
C GLN A 25 20.91 20.12 17.42
N THR A 26 21.98 19.83 18.15
CA THR A 26 23.12 19.07 17.61
C THR A 26 22.73 17.65 17.24
N TYR A 27 21.84 17.02 18.01
CA TYR A 27 21.27 15.72 17.65
C TYR A 27 20.53 15.78 16.31
N ILE A 28 19.58 16.73 16.16
CA ILE A 28 18.77 16.87 14.94
C ILE A 28 19.66 17.13 13.71
N GLU A 29 20.68 17.96 13.84
CA GLU A 29 21.51 18.35 12.70
C GLU A 29 22.53 17.28 12.29
N LYS A 30 23.06 16.51 13.25
CA LYS A 30 24.24 15.65 13.02
C LYS A 30 23.96 14.16 13.16
N VAL A 31 23.06 13.77 14.06
CA VAL A 31 22.83 12.35 14.41
C VAL A 31 21.54 11.84 13.75
N HIS A 32 20.45 12.58 13.86
CA HIS A 32 19.13 12.18 13.35
C HIS A 32 19.13 11.79 11.86
N PRO A 33 19.77 12.54 10.94
CA PRO A 33 19.83 12.16 9.53
C PRO A 33 20.62 10.86 9.29
N LEU A 34 21.63 10.58 10.14
CA LEU A 34 22.39 9.33 10.07
C LEU A 34 21.54 8.14 10.52
N VAL A 35 20.66 8.33 11.51
CA VAL A 35 19.70 7.28 11.91
C VAL A 35 18.75 6.98 10.74
N ILE A 36 18.20 8.02 10.09
CA ILE A 36 17.34 7.86 8.91
C ILE A 36 18.07 7.15 7.77
N ALA A 37 19.35 7.45 7.54
CA ALA A 37 20.15 6.79 6.50
C ALA A 37 20.28 5.27 6.71
N ASN A 38 20.14 4.76 7.94
CA ASN A 38 20.17 3.31 8.21
C ASN A 38 18.90 2.56 7.74
N LEU A 39 17.86 3.29 7.32
CA LEU A 39 16.65 2.74 6.69
C LEU A 39 16.73 2.71 5.16
N HIS A 40 17.82 3.21 4.57
CA HIS A 40 17.99 3.28 3.12
C HIS A 40 18.92 2.19 2.62
N ASN A 41 18.45 1.39 1.64
CA ASN A 41 19.18 0.26 1.05
C ASN A 41 19.86 -0.60 2.12
N SER A 42 19.16 -0.79 3.25
CA SER A 42 19.78 -1.35 4.44
C SER A 42 20.06 -2.83 4.22
N PRO A 43 21.34 -3.26 4.22
CA PRO A 43 21.67 -4.67 3.97
C PRO A 43 21.33 -5.56 5.18
N ASN A 44 20.93 -4.99 6.32
CA ASN A 44 20.73 -5.70 7.57
C ASN A 44 19.44 -5.23 8.28
N LYS A 45 18.45 -6.12 8.29
CA LYS A 45 17.15 -5.90 8.95
C LYS A 45 17.26 -5.50 10.43
N ILE A 46 18.24 -6.03 11.16
CA ILE A 46 18.42 -5.70 12.60
C ILE A 46 18.82 -4.24 12.78
N THR A 47 19.67 -3.72 11.89
CA THR A 47 20.11 -2.32 11.92
C THR A 47 18.97 -1.38 11.54
N ALA A 48 18.20 -1.72 10.50
CA ALA A 48 17.00 -0.97 10.12
C ALA A 48 15.96 -0.93 11.26
N SER A 49 15.68 -2.08 11.88
CA SER A 49 14.76 -2.18 13.01
C SER A 49 15.23 -1.38 14.24
N SER A 50 16.53 -1.39 14.55
CA SER A 50 17.08 -0.57 15.64
C SER A 50 16.94 0.94 15.35
N ALA A 51 17.21 1.35 14.10
CA ALA A 51 17.01 2.73 13.67
C ALA A 51 15.54 3.15 13.75
N SER A 52 14.61 2.27 13.36
CA SER A 52 13.17 2.49 13.48
C SER A 52 12.76 2.80 14.92
N ILE A 53 13.19 1.97 15.88
CA ILE A 53 12.88 2.15 17.31
C ILE A 53 13.36 3.52 17.80
N VAL A 54 14.59 3.90 17.44
CA VAL A 54 15.15 5.21 17.81
C VAL A 54 14.32 6.35 17.22
N LEU A 55 13.94 6.28 15.94
CA LEU A 55 13.16 7.35 15.31
C LEU A 55 11.77 7.49 15.91
N ILE A 56 11.13 6.38 16.28
CA ILE A 56 9.83 6.38 16.98
C ILE A 56 9.99 7.06 18.35
N GLY A 57 10.97 6.63 19.15
CA GLY A 57 11.24 7.21 20.47
C GLY A 57 11.60 8.70 20.41
N SER A 58 12.48 9.09 19.48
CA SER A 58 12.84 10.49 19.26
C SER A 58 11.63 11.33 18.83
N SER A 59 10.72 10.78 18.01
CA SER A 59 9.54 11.51 17.52
C SER A 59 8.56 11.86 18.63
N GLU A 60 8.51 11.07 19.69
CA GLU A 60 7.75 11.37 20.91
C GLU A 60 8.29 12.62 21.62
N GLU A 61 9.62 12.70 21.79
CA GLU A 61 10.29 13.79 22.51
C GLU A 61 10.45 15.08 21.67
N LEU A 62 10.54 14.95 20.34
CA LEU A 62 10.80 16.06 19.42
C LEU A 62 9.61 17.02 19.30
N GLY A 63 8.39 16.50 19.42
CA GLY A 63 7.15 17.22 19.17
C GLY A 63 6.79 17.31 17.69
N ILE A 64 5.50 17.53 17.42
CA ILE A 64 4.89 17.41 16.08
C ILE A 64 5.64 18.16 14.97
N PRO A 65 5.94 19.49 15.06
CA PRO A 65 6.54 20.21 13.93
C PRO A 65 7.91 19.66 13.55
N ILE A 66 8.73 19.31 14.54
CA ILE A 66 10.07 18.81 14.29
C ILE A 66 10.00 17.38 13.75
N THR A 67 9.13 16.54 14.30
CA THR A 67 8.89 15.18 13.77
C THR A 67 8.45 15.22 12.31
N VAL A 68 7.57 16.16 11.92
CA VAL A 68 7.15 16.31 10.52
C VAL A 68 8.35 16.64 9.63
N HIS A 69 9.09 17.69 9.99
CA HIS A 69 10.16 18.21 9.13
C HIS A 69 11.43 17.37 9.12
N GLN A 70 11.78 16.74 10.24
CA GLN A 70 13.04 16.03 10.42
C GLN A 70 12.91 14.52 10.28
N THR A 71 11.70 13.96 10.36
CA THR A 71 11.49 12.50 10.25
C THR A 71 10.51 12.14 9.14
N VAL A 72 9.25 12.63 9.20
CA VAL A 72 8.20 12.21 8.26
C VAL A 72 8.52 12.63 6.83
N LEU A 73 8.86 13.90 6.61
CA LEU A 73 9.20 14.40 5.27
C LEU A 73 10.40 13.67 4.66
N PRO A 74 11.53 13.50 5.38
CA PRO A 74 12.64 12.70 4.89
C PRO A 74 12.27 11.26 4.54
N LEU A 75 11.46 10.57 5.35
CA LEU A 75 11.02 9.20 5.06
C LEU A 75 10.17 9.15 3.78
N ILE A 76 9.18 10.03 3.66
CA ILE A 76 8.31 10.10 2.47
C ILE A 76 9.10 10.48 1.22
N HIS A 77 10.08 11.39 1.34
CA HIS A 77 10.93 11.79 0.22
C HIS A 77 11.81 10.64 -0.32
N SER A 78 11.97 9.59 0.47
CA SER A 78 12.74 8.40 0.14
C SER A 78 11.93 7.27 -0.49
N PHE A 79 10.62 7.46 -0.65
CA PHE A 79 9.78 6.53 -1.39
C PHE A 79 10.29 6.36 -2.83
N GLY A 80 10.39 5.11 -3.26
CA GLY A 80 10.96 4.71 -4.54
C GLY A 80 12.48 4.83 -4.64
N LYS A 81 13.17 5.23 -3.57
CA LYS A 81 14.63 5.42 -3.52
C LYS A 81 15.32 4.41 -2.60
N GLY A 82 14.70 3.25 -2.38
CA GLY A 82 15.26 2.14 -1.60
C GLY A 82 15.04 2.26 -0.09
N LEU A 83 13.94 2.89 0.35
CA LEU A 83 13.52 2.80 1.74
C LEU A 83 13.13 1.34 2.05
N CYS A 84 13.60 0.79 3.17
CA CYS A 84 13.21 -0.57 3.57
C CYS A 84 11.83 -0.61 4.25
N ASP A 85 11.24 -1.79 4.37
CA ASP A 85 9.94 -2.02 5.02
C ASP A 85 9.89 -1.47 6.46
N ASP A 86 10.97 -1.63 7.24
CA ASP A 86 11.07 -1.04 8.59
C ASP A 86 10.92 0.49 8.56
N GLY A 87 11.32 1.16 7.48
CA GLY A 87 11.18 2.61 7.30
C GLY A 87 9.74 3.03 7.01
N ILE A 88 9.02 2.24 6.22
CA ILE A 88 7.58 2.41 5.99
C ILE A 88 6.82 2.17 7.30
N GLU A 89 7.13 1.08 8.00
CA GLU A 89 6.54 0.76 9.31
C GLU A 89 6.83 1.85 10.36
N THR A 90 8.04 2.43 10.34
CA THR A 90 8.41 3.57 11.21
C THR A 90 7.44 4.73 11.04
N LEU A 91 7.11 5.10 9.79
CA LEU A 91 6.15 6.17 9.50
C LEU A 91 4.77 5.86 10.09
N VAL A 92 4.30 4.63 9.92
CA VAL A 92 3.00 4.16 10.45
C VAL A 92 2.99 4.21 11.98
N ARG A 93 4.06 3.74 12.63
CA ARG A 93 4.18 3.69 14.09
C ARG A 93 4.30 5.08 14.70
N ILE A 94 5.02 6.02 14.06
CA ILE A 94 5.02 7.44 14.46
C ILE A 94 3.61 8.03 14.35
N GLY A 95 2.88 7.71 13.28
CA GLY A 95 1.48 8.09 13.10
C GLY A 95 0.60 7.60 14.26
N GLY A 96 0.68 6.31 14.59
CA GLY A 96 -0.07 5.70 15.69
C GLY A 96 0.28 6.31 17.05
N LEU A 97 1.56 6.60 17.30
CA LEU A 97 2.05 7.21 18.53
C LEU A 97 1.52 8.64 18.73
N LEU A 98 1.54 9.46 17.67
CA LEU A 98 1.10 10.87 17.72
C LEU A 98 -0.41 11.05 17.51
N GLY A 99 -1.12 9.97 17.16
CA GLY A 99 -2.57 9.87 17.16
C GLY A 99 -3.28 10.28 15.86
N GLU A 100 -4.60 10.04 15.81
CA GLU A 100 -5.44 10.23 14.62
C GLU A 100 -5.30 11.62 14.01
N SER A 101 -5.36 12.69 14.82
CA SER A 101 -5.29 14.07 14.30
C SER A 101 -3.94 14.35 13.62
N PHE A 102 -2.85 13.70 14.05
CA PHE A 102 -1.56 13.86 13.42
C PHE A 102 -1.53 13.15 12.06
N ILE A 103 -2.00 11.90 12.01
CA ILE A 103 -2.11 11.14 10.76
C ILE A 103 -2.95 11.91 9.73
N VAL A 104 -4.14 12.35 10.12
CA VAL A 104 -5.10 13.02 9.21
C VAL A 104 -4.58 14.36 8.72
N LYS A 105 -3.97 15.17 9.59
CA LYS A 105 -3.56 16.55 9.23
C LYS A 105 -2.16 16.64 8.64
N GLN A 106 -1.28 15.69 8.93
CA GLN A 106 0.14 15.78 8.55
C GLN A 106 0.56 14.67 7.59
N ILE A 107 0.32 13.39 7.92
CA ILE A 107 0.83 12.29 7.10
C ILE A 107 -0.02 12.07 5.84
N LEU A 108 -1.35 11.95 5.98
CA LEU A 108 -2.24 11.67 4.84
C LEU A 108 -2.12 12.70 3.70
N PRO A 109 -2.08 14.02 3.96
CA PRO A 109 -1.92 15.00 2.88
C PRO A 109 -0.60 14.83 2.12
N LEU A 110 0.49 14.53 2.83
CA LEU A 110 1.80 14.29 2.21
C LEU A 110 1.80 13.03 1.36
N LEU A 111 1.23 11.92 1.86
CA LEU A 111 1.10 10.68 1.11
C LEU A 111 0.22 10.85 -0.14
N ARG A 112 -0.92 11.53 0.01
CA ARG A 112 -1.81 11.85 -1.13
C ARG A 112 -1.03 12.62 -2.19
N ASN A 113 -0.24 13.62 -1.81
CA ASN A 113 0.52 14.42 -2.77
C ASN A 113 1.53 13.57 -3.56
N VAL A 114 2.26 12.67 -2.88
CA VAL A 114 3.21 11.77 -3.55
C VAL A 114 2.48 10.82 -4.50
N ILE A 115 1.40 10.17 -4.05
CA ILE A 115 0.64 9.23 -4.87
C ILE A 115 0.04 9.94 -6.09
N HIS A 116 -0.59 11.11 -5.92
CA HIS A 116 -1.13 11.88 -7.04
C HIS A 116 -0.03 12.32 -8.01
N PHE A 117 1.12 12.78 -7.51
CA PHE A 117 2.26 13.11 -8.37
C PHE A 117 2.71 11.92 -9.20
N CYS A 118 2.81 10.72 -8.62
CA CYS A 118 3.19 9.51 -9.34
C CYS A 118 2.12 9.11 -10.37
N ILE A 119 0.83 9.18 -10.03
CA ILE A 119 -0.29 8.94 -10.95
C ILE A 119 -0.28 9.91 -12.14
N ASP A 120 -0.05 11.20 -11.90
CA ASP A 120 -0.03 12.18 -12.97
C ASP A 120 1.24 12.04 -13.81
N SER A 121 2.36 11.70 -13.18
CA SER A 121 3.61 11.42 -13.86
C SER A 121 3.57 10.14 -14.70
N SER A 122 2.71 9.15 -14.40
CA SER A 122 2.61 7.91 -15.18
C SER A 122 1.84 8.09 -16.49
N LYS A 123 1.06 9.18 -16.62
CA LYS A 123 0.36 9.55 -17.87
C LYS A 123 1.30 10.11 -18.94
N VAL A 124 2.53 10.49 -18.56
CA VAL A 124 3.53 11.08 -19.45
C VAL A 124 4.67 10.07 -19.62
N THR A 125 5.02 9.74 -20.86
CA THR A 125 6.19 8.92 -21.17
C THR A 125 7.46 9.65 -20.72
N LYS A 126 8.12 9.12 -19.69
CA LYS A 126 9.37 9.62 -19.11
C LYS A 126 10.48 8.58 -19.30
N PRO A 127 11.76 8.97 -19.23
CA PRO A 127 12.88 8.02 -19.31
C PRO A 127 12.78 6.92 -18.22
N GLU A 128 13.20 5.70 -18.55
CA GLU A 128 13.10 4.47 -17.74
C GLU A 128 13.47 4.59 -16.24
N PRO A 129 14.54 5.32 -15.81
CA PRO A 129 14.84 5.44 -14.38
C PRO A 129 13.77 6.24 -13.60
N GLN A 130 13.09 7.19 -14.24
CA GLN A 130 12.03 7.96 -13.58
C GLN A 130 10.72 7.16 -13.50
N GLN A 131 10.44 6.29 -14.49
CA GLN A 131 9.26 5.42 -14.46
C GLN A 131 9.39 4.36 -13.35
N SER A 132 10.54 3.71 -13.25
CA SER A 132 10.80 2.73 -12.18
C SER A 132 10.73 3.35 -10.77
N TRP A 133 11.29 4.55 -10.57
CA TRP A 133 11.18 5.25 -9.27
C TRP A 133 9.73 5.62 -8.92
N ASN A 134 8.91 6.02 -9.89
CA ASN A 134 7.50 6.30 -9.64
C ASN A 134 6.72 5.04 -9.26
N SER A 135 6.99 3.92 -9.93
CA SER A 135 6.38 2.62 -9.58
C SER A 135 6.75 2.20 -8.16
N PHE A 136 8.03 2.25 -7.79
CA PHE A 136 8.44 1.94 -6.42
C PHE A 136 7.89 2.95 -5.40
N ALA A 137 7.80 4.24 -5.74
CA ALA A 137 7.20 5.24 -4.86
C ALA A 137 5.69 5.01 -4.65
N LEU A 138 4.98 4.51 -5.66
CA LEU A 138 3.59 4.09 -5.52
C LEU A 138 3.46 2.88 -4.60
N ILE A 139 4.34 1.88 -4.74
CA ILE A 139 4.38 0.71 -3.85
C ILE A 139 4.61 1.16 -2.40
N ASP A 140 5.66 1.94 -2.14
CA ASP A 140 5.96 2.43 -0.79
C ASP A 140 4.82 3.29 -0.23
N GLY A 141 4.23 4.15 -1.06
CA GLY A 141 3.09 4.99 -0.70
C GLY A 141 1.82 4.22 -0.37
N LEU A 142 1.53 3.16 -1.13
CA LEU A 142 0.40 2.25 -0.89
C LEU A 142 0.61 1.44 0.39
N SER A 143 1.80 0.87 0.60
CA SER A 143 2.15 0.14 1.81
C SER A 143 2.07 1.03 3.06
N ALA A 144 2.52 2.29 2.96
CA ALA A 144 2.36 3.27 4.04
C ALA A 144 0.88 3.59 4.31
N LEU A 145 0.08 3.76 3.26
CA LEU A 145 -1.35 4.05 3.38
C LEU A 145 -2.11 2.87 4.01
N GLU A 146 -1.82 1.64 3.60
CA GLU A 146 -2.36 0.41 4.17
C GLU A 146 -2.05 0.32 5.66
N GLY A 147 -0.79 0.53 6.04
CA GLY A 147 -0.37 0.57 7.44
C GLY A 147 -1.11 1.65 8.24
N LEU A 148 -1.33 2.84 7.68
CA LEU A 148 -2.09 3.90 8.34
C LEU A 148 -3.58 3.55 8.48
N VAL A 149 -4.17 2.88 7.49
CA VAL A 149 -5.56 2.38 7.54
C VAL A 149 -5.74 1.37 8.68
N SER A 150 -4.70 0.58 8.98
CA SER A 150 -4.72 -0.38 10.09
C SER A 150 -4.81 0.29 11.47
N VAL A 151 -4.17 1.46 11.65
CA VAL A 151 -4.14 2.19 12.93
C VAL A 151 -5.25 3.23 13.09
N LEU A 152 -5.87 3.67 11.99
CA LEU A 152 -6.96 4.65 12.02
C LEU A 152 -8.31 3.99 12.42
N PRO A 153 -9.20 4.74 13.10
CA PRO A 153 -10.57 4.29 13.30
C PRO A 153 -11.33 4.30 11.97
N VAL A 154 -12.25 3.34 11.77
CA VAL A 154 -13.03 3.18 10.53
C VAL A 154 -13.70 4.49 10.10
N LYS A 155 -14.26 5.25 11.06
CA LYS A 155 -14.88 6.56 10.76
C LYS A 155 -13.91 7.55 10.10
N ALA A 156 -12.66 7.59 10.54
CA ALA A 156 -11.64 8.43 9.93
C ALA A 156 -11.25 7.89 8.55
N VAL A 157 -11.13 6.57 8.38
CA VAL A 157 -10.86 5.94 7.09
C VAL A 157 -11.93 6.29 6.06
N LEU A 158 -13.22 6.18 6.43
CA LEU A 158 -14.34 6.53 5.53
C LEU A 158 -14.30 8.01 5.15
N ARG A 159 -14.18 8.90 6.15
CA ARG A 159 -14.15 10.35 5.94
C ARG A 159 -12.99 10.77 5.06
N GLU A 160 -11.80 10.26 5.35
CA GLU A 160 -10.59 10.73 4.69
C GLU A 160 -10.33 10.04 3.36
N LEU A 161 -10.59 8.73 3.23
CA LEU A 161 -10.18 7.99 2.03
C LEU A 161 -11.31 7.78 1.01
N LEU A 162 -12.58 7.90 1.42
CA LEU A 162 -13.72 7.51 0.57
C LEU A 162 -14.81 8.59 0.39
N GLN A 163 -14.86 9.64 1.21
CA GLN A 163 -16.02 10.55 1.23
C GLN A 163 -16.05 11.57 0.08
N ASP A 164 -14.92 12.21 -0.25
CA ASP A 164 -14.92 13.40 -1.14
C ASP A 164 -14.33 13.14 -2.54
N GLN A 165 -13.65 12.02 -2.76
CA GLN A 165 -13.04 11.69 -4.05
C GLN A 165 -13.02 10.18 -4.30
N VAL A 166 -12.85 9.81 -5.58
CA VAL A 166 -12.55 8.42 -5.98
C VAL A 166 -11.36 7.91 -5.16
N CYS A 167 -11.55 6.78 -4.50
CA CYS A 167 -10.53 6.11 -3.69
C CYS A 167 -9.22 5.99 -4.47
N LEU A 168 -8.09 6.35 -3.84
CA LEU A 168 -6.76 6.31 -4.47
C LEU A 168 -6.42 4.95 -5.05
N HIS A 169 -6.77 3.88 -4.33
CA HIS A 169 -6.57 2.51 -4.80
C HIS A 169 -7.29 2.29 -6.14
N ILE A 170 -8.56 2.70 -6.25
CA ILE A 170 -9.34 2.56 -7.50
C ILE A 170 -8.72 3.42 -8.61
N LYS A 171 -8.31 4.67 -8.32
CA LYS A 171 -7.63 5.52 -9.30
C LYS A 171 -6.37 4.86 -9.87
N ILE A 172 -5.59 4.17 -9.04
CA ILE A 172 -4.38 3.44 -9.47
C ILE A 172 -4.75 2.21 -10.30
N LEU A 173 -5.72 1.42 -9.85
CA LEU A 173 -6.19 0.23 -10.57
C LEU A 173 -6.74 0.56 -11.97
N MET A 174 -7.31 1.76 -12.15
CA MET A 174 -7.79 2.25 -13.44
C MET A 174 -6.67 2.58 -14.45
N LEU A 175 -5.41 2.71 -14.02
CA LEU A 175 -4.30 3.05 -14.92
C LEU A 175 -3.86 1.82 -15.73
N ILE A 176 -3.90 1.93 -17.06
CA ILE A 176 -3.65 0.81 -17.99
C ILE A 176 -2.16 0.46 -18.12
N HIS A 177 -1.29 1.45 -17.97
CA HIS A 177 0.14 1.34 -18.29
C HIS A 177 1.07 1.23 -17.07
N LEU A 178 0.54 0.92 -15.88
CA LEU A 178 1.37 0.69 -14.71
C LEU A 178 1.94 -0.73 -14.69
N ASP A 179 3.10 -0.87 -14.05
CA ASP A 179 3.72 -2.17 -13.80
C ASP A 179 2.78 -3.08 -13.01
N LEU A 180 2.75 -4.37 -13.37
CA LEU A 180 1.87 -5.36 -12.74
C LEU A 180 2.09 -5.46 -11.22
N ASP A 181 3.33 -5.29 -10.75
CA ASP A 181 3.66 -5.31 -9.33
C ASP A 181 2.96 -4.16 -8.57
N VAL A 182 2.86 -2.96 -9.17
CA VAL A 182 2.14 -1.82 -8.58
C VAL A 182 0.64 -2.09 -8.53
N ILE A 183 0.08 -2.65 -9.61
CA ILE A 183 -1.34 -3.01 -9.68
C ILE A 183 -1.68 -4.07 -8.64
N GLN A 184 -0.80 -5.06 -8.47
CA GLN A 184 -0.96 -6.11 -7.48
C GLN A 184 -0.98 -5.55 -6.05
N VAL A 185 -0.01 -4.69 -5.70
CA VAL A 185 0.04 -4.03 -4.39
C VAL A 185 -1.19 -3.14 -4.16
N ALA A 186 -1.64 -2.41 -5.19
CA ALA A 186 -2.85 -1.61 -5.09
C ALA A 186 -4.10 -2.48 -4.87
N ALA A 187 -4.18 -3.65 -5.51
CA ALA A 187 -5.28 -4.58 -5.35
C ALA A 187 -5.30 -5.22 -3.95
N THR A 188 -4.16 -5.62 -3.41
CA THR A 188 -4.07 -6.18 -2.05
C THR A 188 -4.43 -5.13 -1.00
N ALA A 189 -3.84 -3.93 -1.07
CA ALA A 189 -4.16 -2.85 -0.15
C ALA A 189 -5.65 -2.43 -0.23
N PHE A 190 -6.25 -2.53 -1.42
CA PHE A 190 -7.67 -2.29 -1.61
C PHE A 190 -8.55 -3.36 -0.96
N VAL A 191 -8.17 -4.64 -1.08
CA VAL A 191 -8.84 -5.76 -0.42
C VAL A 191 -8.82 -5.56 1.11
N ASP A 192 -7.65 -5.22 1.66
CA ASP A 192 -7.48 -4.97 3.10
C ASP A 192 -8.28 -3.76 3.57
N LEU A 193 -8.37 -2.70 2.75
CA LEU A 193 -9.25 -1.57 3.01
C LEU A 193 -10.73 -1.99 3.09
N CYS A 194 -11.20 -2.82 2.14
CA CYS A 194 -12.58 -3.31 2.13
C CYS A 194 -12.89 -4.18 3.35
N LEU A 195 -11.97 -5.09 3.71
CA LEU A 195 -12.06 -5.88 4.94
C LEU A 195 -12.12 -4.98 6.18
N ARG A 196 -11.30 -3.94 6.23
CA ARG A 196 -11.21 -3.02 7.36
C ARG A 196 -12.50 -2.21 7.59
N ILE A 197 -13.13 -1.73 6.52
CA ILE A 197 -14.36 -0.93 6.61
C ILE A 197 -15.61 -1.81 6.73
N GLY A 198 -15.52 -3.07 6.33
CA GLY A 198 -16.62 -4.04 6.37
C GLY A 198 -17.60 -3.96 5.19
N PRO A 199 -18.51 -4.93 5.09
CA PRO A 199 -19.35 -5.14 3.91
C PRO A 199 -20.32 -3.99 3.65
N ASP A 200 -21.00 -3.48 4.68
CA ASP A 200 -22.00 -2.41 4.52
C ASP A 200 -21.35 -1.12 3.99
N ASN A 201 -20.21 -0.75 4.56
CA ASN A 201 -19.47 0.43 4.09
C ASN A 201 -18.87 0.22 2.70
N THR A 202 -18.46 -1.00 2.36
CA THR A 202 -17.97 -1.35 1.02
C THR A 202 -19.06 -1.18 -0.02
N VAL A 203 -20.29 -1.62 0.27
CA VAL A 203 -21.44 -1.44 -0.63
C VAL A 203 -21.73 0.04 -0.86
N ILE A 204 -21.72 0.85 0.20
CA ILE A 204 -22.10 2.27 0.13
C ILE A 204 -21.01 3.12 -0.53
N HIS A 205 -19.75 2.93 -0.15
CA HIS A 205 -18.67 3.86 -0.50
C HIS A 205 -17.74 3.35 -1.60
N VAL A 206 -17.65 2.04 -1.82
CA VAL A 206 -16.64 1.43 -2.71
C VAL A 206 -17.26 0.93 -4.01
N LEU A 207 -18.32 0.11 -3.93
CA LEU A 207 -18.95 -0.48 -5.13
C LEU A 207 -19.39 0.53 -6.20
N PRO A 208 -19.90 1.75 -5.86
CA PRO A 208 -20.25 2.74 -6.89
C PRO A 208 -19.07 3.14 -7.78
N HIS A 209 -17.86 3.14 -7.23
CA HIS A 209 -16.63 3.54 -7.92
C HIS A 209 -15.98 2.40 -8.71
N LEU A 210 -16.30 1.14 -8.38
CA LEU A 210 -15.76 -0.03 -9.08
C LEU A 210 -16.46 -0.35 -10.40
N LYS A 211 -17.63 0.26 -10.66
CA LYS A 211 -18.40 -0.01 -11.88
C LYS A 211 -17.59 0.23 -13.15
N GLU A 212 -16.83 1.33 -13.17
CA GLU A 212 -15.99 1.71 -14.31
C GLU A 212 -14.81 0.75 -14.47
N LEU A 213 -14.15 0.38 -13.37
CA LEU A 213 -13.05 -0.59 -13.38
C LEU A 213 -13.49 -1.95 -13.93
N PHE A 214 -14.64 -2.45 -13.49
CA PHE A 214 -15.17 -3.72 -13.96
C PHE A 214 -15.70 -3.67 -15.39
N ALA A 215 -16.22 -2.52 -15.84
CA ALA A 215 -16.55 -2.33 -17.24
C ALA A 215 -15.29 -2.40 -18.11
N GLU A 216 -14.24 -1.66 -17.77
CA GLU A 216 -12.96 -1.68 -18.48
C GLU A 216 -12.34 -3.08 -18.52
N LEU A 217 -12.29 -3.78 -17.38
CA LEU A 217 -11.75 -5.15 -17.32
C LEU A 217 -12.57 -6.16 -18.13
N ALA A 218 -13.90 -5.99 -18.22
CA ALA A 218 -14.77 -6.88 -18.98
C ALA A 218 -14.53 -6.80 -20.49
N PHE A 219 -14.14 -5.63 -20.98
CA PHE A 219 -13.84 -5.39 -22.39
C PHE A 219 -12.34 -5.41 -22.70
N PHE A 220 -11.49 -5.66 -21.70
CA PHE A 220 -10.05 -5.75 -21.90
C PHE A 220 -9.71 -6.99 -22.74
N GLN A 221 -9.32 -6.75 -24.00
CA GLN A 221 -8.80 -7.78 -24.89
C GLN A 221 -7.28 -7.65 -24.96
N ASP A 222 -6.57 -8.63 -24.42
CA ASP A 222 -5.13 -8.77 -24.70
C ASP A 222 -4.96 -9.03 -26.19
N SER A 223 -4.45 -8.04 -26.92
CA SER A 223 -4.10 -8.16 -28.35
C SER A 223 -2.96 -9.16 -28.62
N SER A 224 -2.45 -9.82 -27.57
CA SER A 224 -1.41 -10.86 -27.60
C SER A 224 -1.96 -12.30 -27.65
N ALA A 225 -3.25 -12.47 -27.97
CA ALA A 225 -3.96 -13.75 -28.11
C ALA A 225 -3.48 -14.66 -29.28
N VAL A 226 -2.16 -14.73 -29.52
CA VAL A 226 -1.49 -15.77 -30.29
C VAL A 226 -0.63 -16.67 -29.39
N SER A 227 -0.43 -16.34 -28.11
CA SER A 227 0.21 -17.26 -27.16
C SER A 227 -0.83 -18.02 -26.33
N LEU A 228 -0.84 -19.35 -26.47
CA LEU A 228 -1.61 -20.27 -25.64
C LEU A 228 -1.45 -19.92 -24.14
N PRO A 229 -2.50 -20.03 -23.32
CA PRO A 229 -2.39 -19.86 -21.87
C PRO A 229 -1.55 -21.02 -21.33
N THR A 230 -0.26 -20.78 -21.13
CA THR A 230 0.64 -21.78 -20.56
C THR A 230 0.44 -21.71 -19.05
N LYS A 231 -0.40 -22.64 -18.55
CA LYS A 231 -0.77 -22.85 -17.13
C LYS A 231 -1.69 -21.77 -16.54
N GLY A 232 -2.99 -21.92 -16.79
CA GLY A 232 -4.02 -21.33 -15.92
C GLY A 232 -3.78 -21.70 -14.46
N LEU A 233 -3.84 -20.68 -13.60
CA LEU A 233 -3.68 -20.78 -12.16
C LEU A 233 -4.75 -21.76 -11.62
N LYS A 234 -4.37 -23.00 -11.31
CA LYS A 234 -5.29 -23.97 -10.70
C LYS A 234 -5.53 -23.58 -9.24
N ILE A 235 -6.79 -23.26 -8.93
CA ILE A 235 -7.30 -22.94 -7.59
C ILE A 235 -7.38 -24.20 -6.67
N SER A 236 -6.98 -25.38 -7.14
CA SER A 236 -6.99 -26.58 -6.30
C SER A 236 -5.70 -26.67 -5.47
N GLU A 237 -5.84 -26.44 -4.16
CA GLU A 237 -4.87 -26.75 -3.09
C GLU A 237 -3.50 -26.09 -3.26
N ARG A 238 -3.40 -24.81 -2.91
CA ARG A 238 -2.10 -24.14 -2.76
C ARG A 238 -2.00 -23.54 -1.35
N ASN A 239 -0.91 -23.86 -0.66
CA ASN A 239 -0.63 -23.47 0.71
C ASN A 239 -0.82 -21.95 0.91
N LYS A 240 -1.36 -21.56 2.07
CA LYS A 240 -1.73 -20.19 2.51
C LYS A 240 -0.60 -19.14 2.50
N SER A 241 0.54 -19.40 1.86
CA SER A 241 1.76 -18.59 1.97
C SER A 241 2.39 -18.14 0.64
N GLU A 242 1.82 -18.47 -0.51
CA GLU A 242 2.31 -17.95 -1.81
C GLU A 242 1.37 -16.87 -2.33
N THR A 243 1.82 -15.62 -2.30
CA THR A 243 1.17 -14.50 -2.98
C THR A 243 1.06 -14.82 -4.46
N ILE A 244 -0.18 -14.81 -4.99
CA ILE A 244 -0.43 -15.01 -6.41
C ILE A 244 0.24 -13.86 -7.15
N LYS A 245 1.27 -14.14 -7.95
CA LYS A 245 1.92 -13.13 -8.79
C LYS A 245 1.02 -12.85 -10.01
N MET A 246 0.69 -11.57 -10.24
CA MET A 246 -0.04 -11.18 -11.44
C MET A 246 0.85 -11.35 -12.68
N GLU A 247 0.34 -12.06 -13.68
CA GLU A 247 0.98 -12.26 -14.99
C GLU A 247 0.34 -11.35 -16.06
N SER A 248 -0.89 -10.91 -15.83
CA SER A 248 -1.69 -10.14 -16.76
C SER A 248 -2.68 -9.21 -16.03
N ARG A 249 -3.24 -8.24 -16.75
CA ARG A 249 -4.25 -7.34 -16.19
C ARG A 249 -5.56 -8.07 -15.87
N ILE A 250 -5.86 -9.17 -16.56
CA ILE A 250 -7.08 -9.96 -16.30
C ILE A 250 -7.02 -10.72 -14.96
N ASP A 251 -5.82 -10.96 -14.41
CA ASP A 251 -5.65 -11.49 -13.04
C ASP A 251 -6.24 -10.56 -11.98
N LEU A 252 -6.41 -9.26 -12.29
CA LEU A 252 -7.09 -8.32 -11.40
C LEU A 252 -8.55 -8.70 -11.18
N VAL A 253 -9.22 -9.25 -12.20
CA VAL A 253 -10.60 -9.75 -12.08
C VAL A 253 -10.63 -10.93 -11.11
N LEU A 254 -9.64 -11.83 -11.17
CA LEU A 254 -9.52 -12.97 -10.26
C LEU A 254 -9.29 -12.54 -8.80
N LEU A 255 -8.52 -11.47 -8.58
CA LEU A 255 -8.25 -10.95 -7.24
C LEU A 255 -9.47 -10.22 -6.65
N LEU A 256 -10.11 -9.34 -7.43
CA LEU A 256 -11.14 -8.45 -6.90
C LEU A 256 -12.54 -9.06 -6.91
N TYR A 257 -12.95 -9.69 -8.00
CA TYR A 257 -14.36 -10.06 -8.20
C TYR A 257 -14.81 -11.18 -7.25
N PRO A 258 -14.10 -12.33 -7.13
CA PRO A 258 -14.43 -13.35 -6.14
C PRO A 258 -14.38 -12.84 -4.70
N PHE A 259 -13.39 -12.01 -4.37
CA PHE A 259 -13.26 -11.41 -3.04
C PHE A 259 -14.47 -10.53 -2.70
N LEU A 260 -14.85 -9.62 -3.59
CA LEU A 260 -15.99 -8.72 -3.37
C LEU A 260 -17.30 -9.51 -3.33
N ALA A 261 -17.47 -10.52 -4.19
CA ALA A 261 -18.63 -11.41 -4.16
C ALA A 261 -18.75 -12.12 -2.81
N SER A 262 -17.60 -12.49 -2.22
CA SER A 262 -17.52 -13.06 -0.87
C SER A 262 -17.87 -12.05 0.22
N LEU A 263 -17.31 -10.85 0.14
CA LEU A 263 -17.49 -9.82 1.17
C LEU A 263 -18.92 -9.26 1.19
N VAL A 264 -19.47 -8.87 0.04
CA VAL A 264 -20.77 -8.16 -0.04
C VAL A 264 -21.93 -9.05 -0.49
N GLY A 265 -21.64 -10.26 -0.97
CA GLY A 265 -22.61 -11.16 -1.59
C GLY A 265 -22.68 -10.97 -3.12
N ILE A 266 -22.76 -12.09 -3.84
CA ILE A 266 -22.73 -12.11 -5.32
C ILE A 266 -23.86 -11.30 -5.95
N GLU A 267 -25.08 -11.38 -5.40
CA GLU A 267 -26.24 -10.67 -5.95
C GLU A 267 -26.08 -9.16 -5.84
N LYS A 268 -25.65 -8.66 -4.68
CA LYS A 268 -25.34 -7.23 -4.51
C LYS A 268 -24.21 -6.78 -5.45
N LEU A 269 -23.19 -7.61 -5.67
CA LEU A 269 -22.13 -7.26 -6.61
C LEU A 269 -22.65 -7.13 -8.05
N ARG A 270 -23.52 -8.06 -8.48
CA ARG A 270 -24.15 -8.05 -9.82
C ARG A 270 -25.07 -6.85 -10.03
N GLU A 271 -25.78 -6.38 -9.00
CA GLU A 271 -26.59 -5.16 -9.07
C GLU A 271 -25.76 -3.91 -9.40
N TYR A 272 -24.52 -3.85 -8.90
CA TYR A 272 -23.64 -2.71 -9.13
C TYR A 272 -22.83 -2.84 -10.42
N CYS A 273 -22.49 -4.06 -10.84
CA CYS A 273 -21.65 -4.32 -12.01
C CYS A 273 -22.47 -4.77 -13.22
N SER A 274 -22.82 -3.89 -14.16
CA SER A 274 -23.63 -4.26 -15.34
C SER A 274 -22.95 -5.27 -16.28
N THR A 275 -21.62 -5.32 -16.28
CA THR A 275 -20.81 -6.23 -17.10
C THR A 275 -20.48 -7.56 -16.39
N TRP A 276 -21.15 -7.86 -15.27
CA TRP A 276 -20.87 -9.03 -14.43
C TRP A 276 -20.80 -10.34 -15.23
N PHE A 277 -21.69 -10.52 -16.21
CA PHE A 277 -21.76 -11.74 -17.01
C PHE A 277 -20.48 -12.00 -17.81
N LEU A 278 -19.87 -10.96 -18.39
CA LEU A 278 -18.63 -11.07 -19.16
C LEU A 278 -17.43 -11.39 -18.25
N LEU A 279 -17.41 -10.81 -17.05
CA LEU A 279 -16.38 -11.07 -16.05
C LEU A 279 -16.45 -12.50 -15.54
N GLU A 280 -17.65 -12.98 -15.17
CA GLU A 280 -17.86 -14.36 -14.71
C GLU A 280 -17.52 -15.37 -15.82
N GLN A 281 -17.88 -15.09 -17.09
CA GLN A 281 -17.50 -15.92 -18.21
C GLN A 281 -15.98 -15.98 -18.41
N SER A 282 -15.29 -14.85 -18.26
CA SER A 282 -13.83 -14.76 -18.34
C SER A 282 -13.17 -15.53 -17.20
N LEU A 283 -13.66 -15.38 -15.97
CA LEU A 283 -13.21 -16.12 -14.80
C LEU A 283 -13.39 -17.63 -14.93
N GLN A 284 -14.54 -18.06 -15.45
CA GLN A 284 -14.84 -19.46 -15.74
C GLN A 284 -13.89 -20.01 -16.81
N ARG A 285 -13.66 -19.26 -17.90
CA ARG A 285 -12.83 -19.70 -19.03
C ARG A 285 -11.34 -19.77 -18.70
N LEU A 286 -10.82 -18.79 -17.96
CA LEU A 286 -9.40 -18.63 -17.70
C LEU A 286 -8.95 -19.32 -16.41
N TYR A 287 -9.80 -19.34 -15.38
CA TYR A 287 -9.43 -19.81 -14.03
C TYR A 287 -10.32 -20.94 -13.51
N ASN A 288 -11.30 -21.41 -14.29
CA ASN A 288 -12.29 -22.41 -13.86
C ASN A 288 -13.06 -22.01 -12.59
N TRP A 289 -13.19 -20.71 -12.33
CA TRP A 289 -13.94 -20.20 -11.19
C TRP A 289 -15.42 -20.57 -11.32
N LYS A 290 -16.06 -20.90 -10.20
CA LYS A 290 -17.50 -21.19 -10.12
C LYS A 290 -18.08 -20.44 -8.93
N VAL A 291 -19.32 -19.97 -9.07
CA VAL A 291 -20.09 -19.43 -7.95
C VAL A 291 -20.43 -20.59 -7.02
N CYS A 292 -19.73 -20.69 -5.87
CA CYS A 292 -20.06 -21.65 -4.83
C CYS A 292 -20.81 -20.94 -3.70
N GLU A 293 -22.11 -21.17 -3.61
CA GLU A 293 -22.96 -20.66 -2.51
C GLU A 293 -22.50 -21.13 -1.11
N SER A 294 -21.73 -22.22 -1.04
CA SER A 294 -21.18 -22.78 0.21
C SER A 294 -19.76 -22.33 0.55
N CYS A 295 -19.07 -21.56 -0.31
CA CYS A 295 -17.69 -21.13 -0.09
C CYS A 295 -17.55 -19.73 0.55
N PHE A 296 -18.66 -19.06 0.83
CA PHE A 296 -18.71 -17.70 1.38
C PHE A 296 -18.27 -17.57 2.86
N GLY A 297 -17.64 -18.60 3.43
CA GLY A 297 -17.26 -18.66 4.85
C GLY A 297 -15.78 -18.87 5.15
N SER A 298 -14.90 -18.90 4.15
CA SER A 298 -13.48 -19.15 4.40
C SER A 298 -12.59 -18.52 3.34
N TYR A 299 -12.31 -17.24 3.54
CA TYR A 299 -11.06 -16.58 3.16
C TYR A 299 -10.48 -15.92 4.42
#